data_AF-A0A382UB16-F1
#
_entry.id   AF-A0A382UB16-F1
#
_cell.length_a   1.000
_cell.length_b   1.000
_cell.length_c   1.000
_cell.angle_alpha   90.00
_cell.angle_beta   90.00
_cell.angle_gamma   90.00
#
_symmetry.space_group_name_H-M   'P 1'
#
loop_
_entity.id
_entity.type
_entity.pdbx_description
1 polymer ?
#
loop_
_entity_poly.entity_id
_entity_poly.type
_entity_poly.pdbx_seq_one_letter_code
_entity_poly.pdbx_strand_id
1 'polypeptide(L)' 'MNFTLSDEQILFQESVDNFVAKEFDFDQWRGLTAGEDGFSRDHWANFAELGWLGLTLDEAHGGLGG' A
#
# COMPACT_ATOMS: atom_id res chain seq x y z
N MET A 1 5.73 -3.81 -27.37
CA MET A 1 5.87 -3.57 -25.93
C MET A 1 4.47 -3.39 -25.38
N ASN A 2 4.07 -4.13 -24.35
CA ASN A 2 2.78 -3.93 -23.72
C ASN A 2 2.95 -2.96 -22.54
N PHE A 3 2.09 -1.94 -22.47
CA PHE A 3 2.09 -0.92 -21.42
C PHE A 3 0.79 -0.93 -20.60
N THR A 4 -0.09 -1.91 -20.84
CA THR A 4 -1.28 -2.10 -20.02
C THR A 4 -0.89 -2.82 -18.74
N LEU A 5 -1.54 -2.45 -17.64
CA LEU A 5 -1.48 -3.21 -16.39
C LEU A 5 -2.11 -4.59 -16.59
N SER A 6 -1.66 -5.57 -15.80
CA SER A 6 -2.37 -6.84 -15.64
C SER A 6 -3.65 -6.64 -14.80
N ASP A 7 -4.56 -7.60 -14.85
CA ASP A 7 -5.77 -7.56 -14.03
C ASP A 7 -5.46 -7.49 -12.53
N GLU A 8 -4.40 -8.18 -12.09
CA GLU A 8 -3.92 -8.14 -10.70
C GLU A 8 -3.38 -6.75 -10.32
N GLN A 9 -2.64 -6.11 -11.22
CA GLN A 9 -2.14 -4.75 -11.01
C GLN A 9 -3.28 -3.72 -10.97
N ILE A 10 -4.33 -3.90 -11.78
CA ILE A 10 -5.53 -3.06 -11.74
C ILE A 10 -6.24 -3.24 -10.40
N LEU A 11 -6.47 -4.48 -9.96
CA LEU A 11 -7.14 -4.76 -8.69
C LEU A 11 -6.36 -4.18 -7.50
N PHE A 12 -5.03 -4.29 -7.54
CA PHE A 12 -4.17 -3.68 -6.52
C PHE A 12 -4.27 -2.15 -6.53
N GLN A 13 -4.23 -1.52 -7.71
CA GLN A 13 -4.41 -0.07 -7.84
C GLN A 13 -5.76 0.38 -7.25
N GLU A 14 -6.85 -0.31 -7.58
CA GLU A 14 -8.18 -0.01 -7.02
C GLU A 14 -8.22 -0.17 -5.49
N SER A 15 -7.52 -1.17 -4.95
CA SER A 15 -7.40 -1.37 -3.50
C SER A 15 -6.69 -0.18 -2.82
N VAL A 16 -5.58 0.28 -3.40
CA VAL A 16 -4.82 1.45 -2.91
C VAL A 16 -5.64 2.73 -3.00
N ASP A 17 -6.30 2.98 -4.14
CA ASP A 17 -7.11 4.18 -4.35
C ASP A 17 -8.25 4.27 -3.33
N ASN A 18 -8.92 3.13 -3.07
CA ASN A 18 -9.97 3.05 -2.06
C ASN A 18 -9.47 3.29 -0.63
N PHE A 19 -8.26 2.82 -0.30
CA PHE A 19 -7.66 3.08 1.01
C PHE A 19 -7.33 4.55 1.17
N VAL A 20 -6.62 5.15 0.20
CA VAL A 20 -6.21 6.56 0.26
C VAL A 20 -7.42 7.48 0.34
N ALA A 21 -8.47 7.20 -0.43
CA ALA A 21 -9.70 7.98 -0.39
C ALA A 21 -10.43 7.96 0.97
N LYS A 22 -10.20 6.93 1.79
CA LYS A 22 -10.84 6.76 3.11
C LYS A 22 -9.97 7.24 4.27
N GLU A 23 -8.70 6.86 4.24
CA GLU A 23 -7.79 6.95 5.38
C GLU A 23 -6.79 8.10 5.26
N PHE A 24 -6.85 8.88 4.18
CA PHE A 24 -5.87 9.93 3.92
C PHE A 24 -6.53 11.27 3.62
N ASP A 25 -6.63 12.10 4.66
CA ASP A 25 -6.85 13.53 4.48
C ASP A 25 -5.54 14.33 4.64
N PHE A 26 -5.57 15.59 4.20
CA PHE A 26 -4.37 16.44 4.20
C PHE A 26 -3.90 16.82 5.60
N ASP A 27 -4.81 16.90 6.58
CA ASP A 27 -4.47 17.27 7.95
C ASP A 27 -3.87 16.08 8.70
N GLN A 28 -4.36 14.87 8.47
CA GLN A 28 -3.77 13.61 8.90
C GLN A 28 -2.35 13.47 8.34
N TRP A 29 -2.16 13.68 7.03
CA TRP A 29 -0.82 13.62 6.44
C TRP A 29 0.15 14.62 7.08
N ARG A 30 -0.30 15.87 7.28
CA ARG A 30 0.52 16.88 7.97
C ARG A 30 0.85 16.45 9.40
N GLY A 31 -0.09 15.85 10.11
CA GLY A 31 0.12 15.33 11.47
C GLY A 31 1.14 14.20 11.50
N LEU A 32 1.01 13.23 10.59
CA LEU A 32 1.92 12.07 10.50
C LEU A 32 3.35 12.50 10.17
N THR A 33 3.52 13.39 9.19
CA THR A 33 4.85 13.86 8.77
C THR A 33 5.57 14.71 9.82
N ALA A 34 4.83 15.34 10.72
CA ALA A 34 5.38 16.07 11.86
C ALA A 34 5.68 15.17 13.07
N GLY A 35 5.18 13.92 13.08
CA GLY A 35 5.44 12.94 14.13
C GLY A 35 6.84 12.32 14.06
N GLU A 36 7.24 11.63 15.13
CA GLU A 36 8.57 11.01 15.26
C GLU A 36 8.86 9.99 14.14
N ASP A 37 7.89 9.15 13.80
CA ASP A 37 8.05 8.13 12.77
C ASP A 37 7.85 8.69 11.35
N GLY A 38 7.16 9.83 11.19
CA GLY A 38 6.80 10.39 9.87
C GLY A 38 5.70 9.62 9.12
N PHE A 39 5.20 8.50 9.67
CA PHE A 39 4.14 7.66 9.11
C PHE A 39 3.25 7.07 10.20
N SER A 40 2.09 6.52 9.82
CA SER A 40 1.20 5.81 10.73
C SER A 40 1.59 4.34 10.85
N ARG A 41 1.97 3.90 12.06
CA ARG A 41 2.24 2.47 12.34
C ARG A 41 0.99 1.61 12.14
N ASP A 42 -0.19 2.15 12.40
CA ASP A 42 -1.46 1.44 12.21
C ASP A 42 -1.75 1.22 10.72
N HIS A 43 -1.50 2.24 9.87
CA HIS A 43 -1.61 2.06 8.42
C HIS A 43 -0.59 1.04 7.92
N TRP A 44 0.63 1.08 8.44
CA TRP A 44 1.67 0.12 8.07
C TRP A 44 1.29 -1.33 8.43
N ALA A 45 0.67 -1.53 9.59
CA ALA A 45 0.13 -2.83 9.99
C ALA A 45 -1.01 -3.27 9.04
N ASN A 46 -1.92 -2.36 8.70
CA ASN A 46 -3.00 -2.65 7.75
C ASN A 46 -2.46 -3.04 6.36
N PHE A 47 -1.41 -2.38 5.87
CA PHE A 47 -0.76 -2.76 4.61
C PHE A 47 -0.19 -4.19 4.65
N ALA A 48 0.31 -4.63 5.80
CA ALA A 48 0.77 -6.00 5.99
C ALA A 48 -0.39 -7.00 5.98
N GLU A 49 -1.52 -6.66 6.62
CA GLU A 49 -2.74 -7.49 6.62
C GLU A 49 -3.36 -7.62 5.21
N LEU A 50 -3.29 -6.55 4.41
CA LEU A 50 -3.73 -6.54 3.02
C LEU A 50 -2.72 -7.22 2.06
N GLY A 51 -1.56 -7.65 2.57
CA GLY A 51 -0.52 -8.32 1.78
C GLY A 51 0.32 -7.40 0.89
N TRP A 52 0.13 -6.08 0.97
CA TRP A 52 0.77 -5.11 0.07
C TRP A 52 2.29 -5.08 0.22
N LEU A 53 2.79 -5.28 1.45
CA LEU A 53 4.23 -5.24 1.72
C LEU A 53 4.98 -6.45 1.13
N GLY A 54 4.27 -7.49 0.71
CA GLY A 54 4.81 -8.70 0.10
C GLY A 54 4.79 -8.71 -1.43
N LEU A 55 4.19 -7.70 -2.07
CA LEU A 55 3.93 -7.72 -3.52
C LEU A 55 5.18 -7.98 -4.37
N THR A 56 6.28 -7.32 -4.04
CA THR A 56 7.54 -7.42 -4.79
C THR A 56 8.52 -8.43 -4.18
N LEU A 57 8.13 -9.11 -3.11
CA LEU A 57 8.95 -10.14 -2.47
C LEU A 57 8.77 -11.48 -3.19
N ASP A 58 9.81 -12.31 -3.19
CA ASP A 58 9.75 -13.67 -3.73
C ASP A 58 8.82 -14.55 -2.89
N GLU A 59 8.10 -15.47 -3.54
CA GLU A 59 7.25 -16.47 -2.88
C GLU A 59 8.02 -17.32 -1.87
N ALA A 60 9.32 -17.57 -2.07
CA ALA A 60 10.19 -18.27 -1.13
C ALA A 60 10.31 -17.56 0.24
N HIS A 61 9.97 -16.27 0.28
CA HIS A 61 9.93 -15.44 1.48
C HIS A 61 8.50 -15.06 1.89
N GLY A 62 7.48 -15.69 1.30
CA GLY A 62 6.07 -15.40 1.54
C GLY A 62 5.54 -14.19 0.77
N GLY A 63 6.24 -13.75 -0.29
CA GLY A 63 5.80 -12.69 -1.19
C GLY A 63 4.96 -13.16 -2.37
N LEU A 64 4.70 -12.27 -3.32
CA LEU A 64 3.84 -12.50 -4.48
C LEU A 64 4.56 -12.47 -5.84
N GLY A 65 5.88 -12.21 -5.86
CA GLY A 65 6.70 -12.33 -7.06
C GLY A 65 6.58 -11.20 -8.09
N GLY A 66 5.71 -10.21 -7.87
CA GLY A 66 5.57 -8.99 -8.68
C GLY A 66 4.58 -9.08 -9.85
#